data_AF-A0A5J4NTL2-F1
#
_entry.id   AF-A0A5J4NTL2-F1
#
_cell.length_a   1.000
_cell.length_b   1.000
_cell.length_c   1.000
_cell.angle_alpha   90.00
_cell.angle_beta   90.00
_cell.angle_gamma   90.00
#
_symmetry.space_group_name_H-M   'P 1'
#
loop_
_entity.id
_entity.type
_entity.pdbx_description
1 polymer ?
#
loop_
_entity_poly.entity_id
_entity_poly.type
_entity_poly.pdbx_seq_one_letter_code
_entity_poly.pdbx_strand_id
1 'polypeptide(L)'
;MVPWQRIDLAVAYLTITETRSNVVTFLGPFMNAYLKTLIAYPPEESSMFQIYKPFTVSVWLTTGLAVLMVGVAVSLLNKASPSSALNQQLPTASSDDVSFVENIWVTFKCTLHQSKPNYCGL
;
A
#
# COMPACT_ATOMS: atom_id res chain seq x y z
N MET A 1 43.62 33.52 -10.22
CA MET A 1 43.83 34.44 -11.37
C MET A 1 44.97 33.85 -12.18
N VAL A 2 44.70 33.33 -13.37
CA VAL A 2 45.70 32.66 -14.20
C VAL A 2 46.49 33.74 -14.94
N PRO A 3 47.84 33.76 -14.89
CA PRO A 3 48.64 34.73 -15.63
C PRO A 3 48.43 34.53 -17.14
N TRP A 4 48.57 35.59 -17.93
CA TRP A 4 48.40 35.58 -19.40
C TRP A 4 49.52 34.78 -20.09
N GLN A 5 49.51 33.46 -19.94
CA GLN A 5 50.27 32.54 -20.78
C GLN A 5 49.42 32.15 -21.98
N ARG A 6 50.06 32.01 -23.15
CA ARG A 6 49.40 31.41 -24.31
C ARG A 6 49.05 29.97 -23.95
N ILE A 7 47.82 29.58 -24.22
CA ILE A 7 47.29 28.24 -24.01
C ILE A 7 46.90 27.71 -25.38
N ASP A 8 47.55 26.64 -25.82
CA ASP A 8 47.29 26.02 -27.12
C ASP A 8 46.12 25.01 -27.06
N LEU A 9 45.83 24.46 -25.87
CA LEU A 9 44.71 23.56 -25.64
C LEU A 9 44.26 23.62 -24.17
N ALA A 10 42.95 23.66 -23.93
CA ALA A 10 42.36 23.59 -22.59
C ALA A 10 41.30 22.49 -22.52
N VAL A 11 41.33 21.70 -21.45
CA VAL A 11 40.33 20.65 -21.18
C VAL A 11 39.57 21.02 -19.93
N ALA A 12 38.28 21.31 -20.07
CA ALA A 12 37.41 21.68 -18.97
C ALA A 12 35.94 21.34 -19.26
N TYR A 13 35.12 21.29 -18.22
CA TYR A 13 33.68 21.17 -18.35
C TYR A 13 33.08 22.53 -18.76
N LEU A 14 33.03 22.76 -20.08
CA LEU A 14 32.55 24.01 -20.68
C LEU A 14 31.35 23.73 -21.56
N THR A 15 30.25 24.43 -21.29
CA THR A 15 29.09 24.44 -22.18
C THR A 15 29.46 25.20 -23.45
N ILE A 16 29.26 24.55 -24.60
CA ILE A 16 29.45 25.15 -25.93
C ILE A 16 28.31 26.14 -26.16
N THR A 17 28.65 27.42 -26.32
CA THR A 17 27.71 28.49 -26.67
C THR A 17 28.20 29.19 -27.94
N GLU A 18 27.28 29.75 -28.73
CA GLU A 18 27.59 30.42 -30.01
C GLU A 18 28.64 31.53 -29.83
N THR A 19 28.45 32.38 -28.83
CA THR A 19 29.38 33.48 -28.50
C THR A 19 30.80 33.02 -28.20
N ARG A 20 30.99 31.83 -27.62
CA ARG A 20 32.31 31.27 -27.30
C ARG A 20 32.95 30.56 -28.49
N SER A 21 32.13 29.94 -29.34
CA SER A 21 32.61 29.27 -30.56
C SER A 21 33.22 30.24 -31.58
N ASN A 22 32.90 31.54 -31.48
CA ASN A 22 33.48 32.57 -32.35
C ASN A 22 34.93 32.95 -32.01
N VAL A 23 35.39 32.61 -30.80
CA VAL A 23 36.73 33.00 -30.30
C VAL A 23 37.66 31.79 -30.15
N VAL A 24 37.10 30.59 -29.95
CA VAL A 24 37.86 29.34 -29.80
C VAL A 24 37.22 28.20 -30.59
N THR A 25 38.03 27.29 -31.13
CA THR A 25 37.55 26.09 -31.85
C THR A 25 37.32 24.93 -30.88
N PHE A 26 36.10 24.38 -30.84
CA PHE A 26 35.77 23.20 -30.05
C PHE A 26 35.89 21.91 -30.87
N LEU A 27 36.35 20.82 -30.26
CA LEU A 27 36.47 19.50 -30.89
C LEU A 27 35.13 18.73 -30.98
N GLY A 28 34.05 19.27 -30.39
CA GLY A 28 32.73 18.65 -30.32
C GLY A 28 32.31 18.31 -28.88
N PRO A 29 31.02 18.01 -28.65
CA PRO A 29 30.50 17.69 -27.32
C PRO A 29 31.00 16.32 -26.86
N PHE A 30 31.75 16.28 -25.77
CA PHE A 30 32.16 15.03 -25.12
C PHE A 30 31.05 14.44 -24.23
N MET A 31 30.21 15.28 -23.62
CA MET A 31 29.06 14.87 -22.82
C MET A 31 27.81 15.70 -23.16
N ASN A 32 26.65 15.05 -23.15
CA ASN A 32 25.35 15.70 -23.28
C ASN A 32 24.96 16.30 -21.92
N ALA A 33 25.12 17.62 -21.77
CA ALA A 33 24.69 18.34 -20.57
C ALA A 33 23.22 18.75 -20.69
N TYR A 34 22.41 18.42 -19.69
CA TYR A 34 21.05 18.93 -19.53
C TYR A 34 21.00 19.88 -18.35
N LEU A 35 20.17 20.93 -18.45
CA LEU A 35 19.81 21.73 -17.29
C LEU A 35 18.66 21.02 -16.57
N LYS A 36 18.92 20.56 -15.34
CA LYS A 36 17.89 20.07 -14.42
C LYS A 36 17.79 21.02 -13.25
N THR A 37 16.57 21.44 -12.93
CA THR A 37 16.29 22.20 -11.71
C THR A 37 16.33 21.24 -10.53
N LEU A 38 17.25 21.46 -9.60
CA LEU A 38 17.24 20.75 -8.33
C LEU A 38 16.24 21.47 -7.41
N ILE A 39 15.18 20.77 -7.05
CA ILE A 39 14.26 21.17 -5.99
C ILE A 39 14.59 20.36 -4.73
N ALA A 40 14.54 21.00 -3.57
CA ALA A 40 14.62 20.29 -2.31
C ALA A 40 13.40 19.36 -2.18
N TYR A 41 13.63 18.13 -1.75
CA TYR A 41 12.53 17.23 -1.43
C TYR A 41 11.76 17.81 -0.22
N PRO A 42 10.43 17.93 -0.28
CA PRO A 42 9.66 18.40 0.87
C PRO A 42 9.88 17.45 2.05
N PRO A 43 10.00 17.95 3.30
CA PRO A 43 10.15 17.08 4.46
C PRO A 43 8.97 16.10 4.49
N GLU A 44 9.28 14.81 4.50
CA GLU A 44 8.25 13.80 4.67
C GLU A 44 7.72 13.94 6.10
N GLU A 45 6.44 14.28 6.23
CA GLU A 45 5.75 14.26 7.53
C GLU A 45 5.75 12.80 8.02
N SER A 46 6.76 12.43 8.81
CA SER A 46 6.92 11.11 9.43
C SER A 46 5.91 10.96 10.56
N SER A 47 4.64 10.98 10.20
CA SER A 47 3.55 10.69 11.12
C SER A 47 3.50 9.18 11.32
N MET A 48 3.56 8.73 12.56
CA MET A 48 3.37 7.32 12.95
C MET A 48 2.01 6.77 12.46
N PHE A 49 1.10 7.66 12.03
CA PHE A 49 -0.20 7.33 11.45
C PHE A 49 -0.21 7.10 9.94
N GLN A 50 0.94 7.08 9.25
CA GLN A 50 1.00 6.74 7.82
C GLN A 50 0.43 5.34 7.51
N ILE A 51 0.45 4.42 8.47
CA ILE A 51 -0.18 3.10 8.38
C ILE A 51 -1.71 3.21 8.19
N TYR A 52 -2.33 4.29 8.66
CA TYR A 52 -3.76 4.55 8.50
C TYR A 52 -4.12 5.30 7.22
N LYS A 53 -3.15 5.82 6.45
CA LYS A 53 -3.42 6.45 5.14
C LYS A 53 -4.25 5.57 4.20
N PRO A 54 -3.98 4.25 4.04
CA PRO A 54 -4.82 3.40 3.20
C PRO A 54 -6.16 3.02 3.85
N PHE A 55 -6.31 3.16 5.17
CA PHE A 55 -7.56 2.91 5.90
C PHE A 55 -8.49 4.14 5.86
N THR A 56 -8.93 4.49 4.64
CA THR A 56 -9.98 5.51 4.45
C THR A 56 -11.31 5.03 5.05
N VAL A 57 -12.19 5.96 5.47
CA VAL A 57 -13.54 5.66 6.00
C VAL A 57 -14.31 4.67 5.11
N SER A 58 -14.15 4.76 3.79
CA SER A 58 -14.74 3.83 2.82
C SER A 58 -14.35 2.36 3.05
N VAL A 59 -13.10 2.09 3.44
CA VAL A 59 -12.61 0.72 3.69
C VAL A 59 -13.23 0.17 4.96
N TRP A 60 -13.30 0.98 6.01
CA TRP A 60 -13.95 0.58 7.27
C TRP A 60 -15.42 0.22 7.09
N LEU A 61 -16.17 1.03 6.32
CA LEU A 61 -17.56 0.74 6.00
C LEU A 61 -17.71 -0.55 5.20
N THR A 62 -16.83 -0.77 4.21
CA THR A 62 -16.85 -1.99 3.39
C THR A 62 -16.54 -3.24 4.20
N THR A 63 -15.54 -3.17 5.09
CA THR A 63 -15.19 -4.27 6.00
C THR A 63 -16.32 -4.59 6.96
N GLY A 64 -16.94 -3.57 7.57
CA GLY A 64 -18.09 -3.77 8.46
C GLY A 64 -19.27 -4.41 7.74
N LEU A 65 -19.58 -3.95 6.52
CA LEU A 65 -20.66 -4.51 5.72
C LEU A 65 -20.38 -5.96 5.29
N ALA A 66 -19.15 -6.29 4.92
CA ALA A 66 -18.77 -7.66 4.59
C ALA A 66 -18.91 -8.61 5.79
N VAL A 67 -18.50 -8.20 7.00
CA VAL A 67 -18.65 -9.01 8.23
C VAL A 67 -20.13 -9.25 8.54
N LEU A 68 -20.98 -8.22 8.41
CA LEU A 68 -22.41 -8.36 8.63
C LEU A 68 -23.07 -9.29 7.61
N MET A 69 -22.72 -9.15 6.32
CA MET A 69 -23.23 -10.00 5.24
C MET A 69 -22.90 -11.48 5.47
N VAL A 70 -21.65 -11.79 5.85
CA VAL A 70 -21.23 -13.16 6.14
C VAL A 70 -21.91 -13.69 7.41
N GLY A 71 -22.02 -12.89 8.46
CA GLY A 71 -22.73 -13.30 9.69
C GLY A 71 -24.20 -13.66 9.44
N VAL A 72 -24.91 -12.88 8.62
CA VAL A 72 -26.29 -13.17 8.20
C VAL A 72 -26.36 -14.45 7.37
N ALA A 73 -25.45 -14.62 6.40
CA ALA A 73 -25.41 -15.81 5.57
C ALA A 73 -25.20 -17.09 6.40
N VAL A 74 -24.26 -17.06 7.34
CA VAL A 74 -23.98 -18.19 8.26
C VAL A 74 -25.20 -18.49 9.14
N SER A 75 -25.85 -17.49 9.70
CA SER A 75 -27.07 -17.70 10.49
C SER A 75 -28.24 -18.27 9.69
N LEU A 76 -28.38 -17.88 8.42
CA LEU A 76 -29.39 -18.47 7.54
C LEU A 76 -29.05 -19.93 7.19
N LEU A 77 -27.79 -20.23 6.91
CA LEU A 77 -27.31 -21.59 6.63
C LEU A 77 -27.49 -22.51 7.85
N ASN A 78 -27.16 -22.05 9.07
CA ASN A 78 -27.36 -22.84 10.29
C ASN A 78 -28.85 -23.14 10.55
N LYS A 79 -29.75 -22.24 10.16
CA LYS A 79 -31.20 -22.46 10.27
C LYS A 79 -31.77 -23.35 9.17
N ALA A 80 -31.28 -23.21 7.94
CA ALA A 80 -31.77 -23.96 6.78
C ALA A 80 -31.14 -25.35 6.65
N SER A 81 -29.95 -25.56 7.23
CA SER A 81 -29.21 -26.81 7.07
C SER A 81 -29.77 -27.91 8.00
N PRO A 82 -30.25 -29.04 7.45
CA PRO A 82 -30.69 -30.17 8.26
C PRO A 82 -29.52 -30.90 8.95
N SER A 83 -28.28 -30.61 8.57
CA SER A 83 -27.06 -31.20 9.15
C SER A 83 -26.39 -30.31 10.20
N SER A 84 -27.03 -29.22 10.63
CA SER A 84 -26.50 -28.42 11.73
C SER A 84 -26.63 -29.18 13.05
N ALA A 85 -25.64 -29.06 13.93
CA ALA A 85 -25.56 -29.79 15.20
C ALA A 85 -26.85 -29.68 16.04
N LEU A 86 -27.50 -28.51 16.03
CA LEU A 86 -28.79 -28.26 16.69
C LEU A 86 -29.95 -29.04 16.04
N ASN A 87 -30.04 -29.04 14.70
CA ASN A 87 -31.09 -29.75 13.96
C ASN A 87 -30.92 -31.28 14.02
N GLN A 88 -29.68 -31.77 14.19
CA GLN A 88 -29.38 -33.19 14.39
C GLN A 88 -29.39 -33.62 15.86
N GLN A 89 -29.68 -32.69 16.79
CA GLN A 89 -29.78 -32.96 18.23
C GLN A 89 -28.54 -33.70 18.79
N LEU A 90 -27.34 -33.32 18.32
CA LEU A 90 -26.09 -33.89 18.83
C LEU A 90 -25.88 -33.48 20.30
N PRO A 91 -25.29 -34.36 21.15
CA PRO A 91 -24.99 -34.02 22.55
C PRO A 91 -24.00 -32.85 22.71
N THR A 92 -23.30 -32.48 21.64
CA THR A 92 -22.35 -31.35 21.58
C THR A 92 -22.97 -30.06 21.07
N ALA A 93 -24.25 -30.07 20.69
CA ALA A 93 -24.93 -28.90 20.12
C ALA A 93 -25.28 -27.90 21.22
N SER A 94 -24.62 -26.73 21.20
CA SER A 94 -25.00 -25.61 22.06
C SER A 94 -25.98 -24.70 21.33
N SER A 95 -26.89 -24.07 22.08
CA SER A 95 -27.72 -22.98 21.56
C SER A 95 -26.87 -21.80 21.04
N ASP A 96 -25.62 -21.72 21.47
CA ASP A 96 -24.65 -20.71 21.04
C ASP A 96 -24.17 -20.93 19.59
N ASP A 97 -24.25 -22.16 19.06
CA ASP A 97 -23.84 -22.48 17.68
C ASP A 97 -24.78 -21.89 16.61
N VAL A 98 -25.97 -21.45 17.04
CA VAL A 98 -26.99 -20.80 16.21
C VAL A 98 -27.18 -19.33 16.57
N SER A 99 -26.51 -18.83 17.61
CA SER A 99 -26.58 -17.43 18.03
C SER A 99 -25.99 -16.52 16.95
N PHE A 100 -26.77 -15.52 16.55
CA PHE A 100 -26.35 -14.54 15.54
C PHE A 100 -25.14 -13.72 15.98
N VAL A 101 -25.06 -13.39 17.28
CA VAL A 101 -23.98 -12.58 17.85
C VAL A 101 -22.66 -13.35 17.82
N GLU A 102 -22.69 -14.64 18.19
CA GLU A 102 -21.54 -15.54 18.12
C GLU A 102 -21.08 -15.75 16.67
N ASN A 103 -22.01 -15.92 15.73
CA ASN A 103 -21.66 -16.03 14.31
C ASN A 103 -20.97 -14.78 13.78
N ILE A 104 -21.44 -13.58 14.14
CA ILE A 104 -20.77 -12.33 13.79
C ILE A 104 -19.38 -12.26 14.46
N TRP A 105 -19.30 -12.62 15.74
CA TRP A 105 -18.05 -12.55 16.50
C TRP A 105 -16.98 -13.51 15.97
N VAL A 106 -17.38 -14.71 15.57
CA VAL A 106 -16.51 -15.69 14.90
C VAL A 106 -16.09 -15.18 13.52
N THR A 107 -17.03 -14.67 12.72
CA THR A 107 -16.75 -14.08 11.41
C THR A 107 -15.71 -12.95 11.51
N PHE A 108 -15.88 -12.07 12.49
CA PHE A 108 -14.93 -10.99 12.77
C PHE A 108 -13.53 -11.52 13.12
N LYS A 109 -13.43 -12.50 14.02
CA LYS A 109 -12.15 -13.14 14.37
C LYS A 109 -11.49 -13.80 13.17
N CYS A 110 -12.26 -14.44 12.29
CA CYS A 110 -11.80 -15.02 11.04
C CYS A 110 -11.22 -13.98 10.08
N THR A 111 -11.91 -12.84 9.89
CA THR A 111 -11.40 -11.76 9.03
C THR A 111 -10.09 -11.17 9.52
N LEU A 112 -9.88 -11.17 10.85
CA LEU A 112 -8.65 -10.69 11.47
C LEU A 112 -7.56 -11.76 11.59
N HIS A 113 -7.78 -12.97 11.08
CA HIS A 113 -6.84 -14.09 11.23
C HIS A 113 -6.55 -14.47 12.70
N GLN A 114 -7.48 -14.16 13.61
CA GLN A 114 -7.38 -14.45 15.05
C GLN A 114 -8.26 -15.64 15.48
N SER A 115 -8.84 -16.37 14.53
CA SER A 115 -9.72 -17.51 14.80
C SER A 115 -8.92 -18.79 15.08
N LYS A 116 -9.49 -19.67 15.92
CA LYS A 116 -8.96 -21.02 16.12
C LYS A 116 -9.23 -21.87 14.86
N PRO A 117 -8.35 -22.83 14.52
CA PRO A 117 -8.38 -23.56 13.24
C PRO A 117 -9.71 -24.28 12.98
N ASN A 118 -10.40 -24.69 14.04
CA ASN A 118 -11.66 -25.44 14.02
C ASN A 118 -12.93 -24.59 13.96
N TYR A 119 -12.84 -23.25 13.84
CA TYR A 119 -14.00 -22.35 13.70
C TYR A 119 -14.04 -21.58 12.38
N CYS A 120 -12.95 -21.63 11.61
CA CYS A 120 -12.80 -20.88 10.36
C CYS A 120 -12.85 -21.76 9.11
N GLY A 121 -13.00 -23.07 9.30
CA GLY A 121 -13.21 -24.06 8.25
C GLY A 121 -14.57 -24.70 8.40
N LEU A 122 -15.22 -24.95 7.26
CA LEU A 122 -16.12 -26.08 7.10
C LEU A 122 -15.44 -27.37 7.58
#